data_AF-A0A6I5CR09-F1
#
_entry.id   AF-A0A6I5CR09-F1
#
_cell.length_a   1.000
_cell.length_b   1.000
_cell.length_c   1.000
_cell.angle_alpha   90.00
_cell.angle_beta   90.00
_cell.angle_gamma   90.00
#
_symmetry.space_group_name_H-M   'P 1'
#
loop_
_entity.id
_entity.type
_entity.pdbx_description
1 polymer ?
#
loop_
_entity_poly.entity_id
_entity_poly.type
_entity_poly.pdbx_seq_one_letter_code
_entity_poly.pdbx_strand_id
1 'polypeptide(L)'
;MPRYFASPAGGLAEVGDGPLAMASVPDSWEEVTAEEYQTRQEQARQAVEQAAEEFIAADGDVPSDPDVTVPIEHLTPPATGHDHDHDLDGQG
;
A
#
# COMPACT_ATOMS: atom_id res chain seq x y z
N MET A 1 7.98 -21.59 9.58
CA MET A 1 8.78 -20.86 8.56
C MET A 1 7.85 -19.82 7.93
N PRO A 2 8.34 -18.64 7.51
CA PRO A 2 7.47 -17.68 6.84
C PRO A 2 6.90 -18.27 5.54
N ARG A 3 5.67 -17.90 5.24
CA ARG A 3 4.99 -18.21 3.98
C ARG A 3 4.98 -16.95 3.12
N TYR A 4 5.15 -17.14 1.82
CA TYR A 4 5.29 -16.04 0.87
C TYR A 4 4.09 -16.04 -0.07
N PHE A 5 3.50 -14.89 -0.29
CA PHE A 5 2.33 -14.76 -1.13
C PHE A 5 2.52 -13.70 -2.19
N ALA A 6 1.99 -13.95 -3.38
CA ALA A 6 1.97 -13.00 -4.49
C ALA A 6 0.54 -12.79 -4.98
N SER A 7 0.19 -11.52 -5.19
CA SER A 7 -1.05 -11.10 -5.82
C SER A 7 -0.92 -11.15 -7.34
N PRO A 8 -1.98 -11.53 -8.07
CA PRO A 8 -2.02 -11.37 -9.53
C PRO A 8 -1.89 -9.91 -9.98
N ALA A 9 -2.16 -8.94 -9.09
CA ALA A 9 -2.02 -7.51 -9.36
C ALA A 9 -0.64 -6.94 -9.00
N GLY A 10 0.34 -7.77 -8.63
CA GLY A 10 1.73 -7.34 -8.37
C GLY A 10 2.08 -7.07 -6.91
N GLY A 11 1.13 -7.21 -5.98
CA GLY A 11 1.40 -7.16 -4.53
C GLY A 11 2.17 -8.38 -4.02
N LEU A 12 3.01 -8.20 -3.00
CA LEU A 12 3.83 -9.24 -2.38
C LEU A 12 3.69 -9.17 -0.85
N ALA A 13 3.57 -10.31 -0.18
CA ALA A 13 3.49 -10.38 1.28
C ALA A 13 4.30 -11.55 1.85
N GLU A 14 5.03 -11.28 2.94
CA GLU A 14 5.64 -12.27 3.81
C GLU A 14 4.78 -12.43 5.06
N VAL A 15 4.41 -13.67 5.39
CA VAL A 15 3.51 -13.98 6.49
C VAL A 15 4.20 -14.91 7.47
N GLY A 16 4.34 -14.44 8.71
CA GLY A 16 4.91 -15.23 9.80
C GLY A 16 4.07 -16.46 10.17
N ASP A 17 4.67 -17.38 10.92
CA ASP A 17 3.97 -18.54 11.46
C ASP A 17 3.24 -18.13 12.75
N GLY A 18 1.97 -17.75 12.63
CA GLY A 18 1.16 -17.32 13.76
C GLY A 18 -0.34 -17.53 13.50
N PRO A 19 -1.15 -17.73 14.55
CA PRO A 19 -2.57 -18.06 14.41
C PRO A 19 -3.40 -16.96 13.74
N LEU A 20 -2.92 -15.72 13.75
CA LEU A 20 -3.56 -14.56 13.11
C LEU A 20 -2.89 -14.15 11.79
N ALA A 21 -1.75 -14.74 11.44
CA ALA A 21 -0.92 -14.27 10.35
C ALA A 21 -1.61 -14.46 8.98
N MET A 22 -2.47 -15.47 8.87
CA MET A 22 -3.21 -15.77 7.65
C MET A 22 -4.48 -14.96 7.47
N ALA A 23 -4.99 -14.31 8.51
CA ALA A 23 -6.25 -13.54 8.42
C ALA A 23 -6.12 -12.30 7.51
N SER A 24 -4.89 -11.87 7.22
CA SER A 24 -4.58 -10.67 6.42
C SER A 24 -4.25 -10.96 4.96
N VAL A 25 -4.22 -12.23 4.52
CA VAL A 25 -3.95 -12.58 3.12
C VAL A 25 -5.27 -12.80 2.40
N PRO A 26 -5.57 -12.03 1.34
CA PRO A 26 -6.77 -12.26 0.54
C PRO A 26 -6.72 -13.61 -0.17
N ASP A 27 -7.86 -14.30 -0.29
CA ASP A 27 -7.96 -15.62 -0.94
C ASP A 27 -7.48 -15.64 -2.40
N SER A 28 -7.44 -14.49 -3.07
CA SER A 28 -6.95 -14.37 -4.45
C SER A 28 -5.43 -14.39 -4.58
N TRP A 29 -4.70 -14.43 -3.46
CA TRP A 29 -3.24 -14.43 -3.45
C TRP A 29 -2.73 -15.87 -3.47
N GLU A 30 -1.69 -16.09 -4.25
CA GLU A 30 -1.07 -17.40 -4.43
C GLU A 30 0.14 -17.54 -3.50
N GLU A 31 0.26 -18.69 -2.81
CA GLU A 31 1.47 -19.02 -2.07
C GLU A 31 2.60 -19.38 -3.06
N VAL A 32 3.72 -18.69 -2.95
CA VAL A 32 4.89 -18.86 -3.81
C VAL A 32 6.10 -19.33 -3.01
N THR A 33 7.12 -19.82 -3.70
CA THR A 33 8.38 -20.17 -3.05
C THR A 33 9.15 -18.92 -2.62
N ALA A 34 10.05 -19.06 -1.64
CA ALA A 34 10.92 -17.96 -1.21
C ALA A 34 11.82 -17.43 -2.34
N GLU A 35 12.23 -18.29 -3.28
CA GLU A 35 13.04 -17.91 -4.44
C GLU A 35 12.22 -17.10 -5.45
N GLU A 36 10.97 -17.51 -5.69
CA GLU A 36 10.08 -16.80 -6.59
C GLU A 36 9.67 -15.44 -6.00
N TYR A 37 9.41 -15.38 -4.70
CA TYR A 37 9.15 -14.15 -3.98
C TYR A 37 10.29 -13.12 -4.13
N GLN A 38 11.54 -13.57 -3.94
CA GLN A 38 12.72 -12.71 -4.12
C GLN A 38 12.89 -12.27 -5.57
N THR A 39 12.67 -13.17 -6.52
CA THR A 39 12.73 -12.86 -7.94
C THR A 39 11.72 -11.77 -8.32
N ARG A 40 10.47 -11.89 -7.85
CA ARG A 40 9.42 -10.90 -8.11
C ARG A 40 9.72 -9.54 -7.46
N GLN A 41 10.31 -9.52 -6.26
CA GLN A 41 10.78 -8.28 -5.63
C GLN A 41 11.87 -7.58 -6.44
N GLU A 42 12.86 -8.35 -6.92
CA GLU A 42 13.96 -7.83 -7.74
C GLU A 42 13.43 -7.24 -9.06
N GLN A 43 12.50 -7.95 -9.72
CA GLN A 43 11.85 -7.43 -10.93
C GLN A 43 11.05 -6.14 -10.67
N ALA A 44 10.30 -6.08 -9.56
CA ALA A 44 9.57 -4.87 -9.20
C ALA A 44 10.53 -3.69 -8.95
N ARG A 45 11.67 -3.93 -8.28
CA ARG A 45 12.70 -2.90 -8.07
C ARG A 45 13.26 -2.38 -9.39
N GLN A 46 13.62 -3.28 -10.31
CA GLN A 46 14.16 -2.90 -11.62
C GLN A 46 13.15 -2.13 -12.47
N ALA A 47 11.88 -2.53 -12.43
CA ALA A 47 10.81 -1.81 -13.13
C ALA A 47 10.62 -0.38 -12.61
N VAL A 48 10.69 -0.18 -11.29
CA VAL A 48 10.61 1.15 -10.68
C VAL A 48 11.85 1.99 -11.01
N GLU A 49 13.04 1.40 -10.98
CA GLU A 49 14.29 2.09 -11.34
C GLU A 49 14.24 2.58 -12.79
N GLN A 50 13.85 1.69 -13.73
CA GLN A 50 13.68 2.05 -15.13
C GLN A 50 12.63 3.15 -15.32
N ALA A 51 11.46 3.02 -14.68
CA ALA A 51 10.42 4.05 -14.77
C ALA A 51 10.88 5.40 -14.20
N ALA A 52 11.69 5.39 -13.14
CA ALA A 52 12.28 6.61 -12.58
C ALA A 52 13.31 7.22 -13.54
N GLU A 53 14.14 6.42 -14.19
CA GLU A 53 15.07 6.89 -15.23
C GLU A 53 14.33 7.51 -16.42
N GLU A 54 13.25 6.87 -16.89
CA GLU A 54 12.39 7.40 -17.95
C GLU A 54 11.72 8.71 -17.54
N PHE A 55 11.23 8.79 -16.30
CA PHE A 55 10.65 10.02 -15.74
C PHE A 55 11.67 11.17 -15.70
N ILE A 56 12.89 10.90 -15.24
CA ILE A 56 13.98 11.89 -15.21
C ILE A 56 14.36 12.30 -16.65
N ALA A 57 14.46 11.35 -17.58
CA ALA A 57 14.76 11.61 -18.98
C ALA A 57 13.66 12.43 -19.68
N ALA A 58 12.41 12.32 -19.22
CA ALA A 58 11.27 13.10 -19.66
C ALA A 58 11.15 14.48 -18.97
N ASP A 59 12.19 14.97 -18.27
CA ASP A 59 12.18 16.23 -17.48
C ASP A 59 11.09 16.25 -16.39
N GLY A 60 10.70 15.08 -15.89
CA GLY A 60 9.63 14.95 -14.91
C GLY A 60 8.22 15.12 -15.51
N ASP A 61 8.06 14.96 -16.82
CA ASP A 61 6.73 14.82 -17.44
C ASP A 61 6.10 13.51 -16.95
N VAL A 62 5.18 13.63 -15.98
CA VAL A 62 4.42 12.50 -15.45
C VAL A 62 3.40 12.11 -16.54
N PRO A 63 3.47 10.89 -17.13
CA PRO A 63 2.38 10.42 -17.98
C PRO A 63 1.09 10.44 -17.15
N SER A 64 0.02 11.05 -17.65
CA SER A 64 -1.24 11.16 -16.91
C SER A 64 -1.70 9.77 -16.45
N ASP A 65 -1.61 9.50 -15.14
CA ASP A 65 -2.05 8.25 -14.55
C ASP A 65 -3.48 7.90 -15.00
N PRO A 66 -3.79 6.62 -15.27
CA PRO A 66 -5.18 6.21 -15.39
C PRO A 66 -5.88 6.51 -14.06
N ASP A 67 -7.02 7.19 -14.14
CA ASP A 67 -7.90 7.57 -13.04
C ASP A 67 -8.13 6.41 -12.06
N VAL A 68 -7.29 6.34 -11.01
CA VAL A 68 -7.54 5.53 -9.82
C VAL A 68 -7.67 6.50 -8.66
N THR A 69 -8.76 7.28 -8.71
CA THR A 69 -9.29 7.91 -7.52
C THR A 69 -9.90 6.81 -6.64
N VAL A 70 -9.14 6.32 -5.65
CA VAL A 70 -9.74 5.55 -4.55
C VAL A 70 -10.64 6.52 -3.75
N PRO A 71 -11.96 6.29 -3.67
CA PRO A 71 -12.83 7.18 -2.93
C PRO A 71 -12.45 7.17 -1.45
N ILE A 72 -12.25 8.38 -0.90
CA ILE A 72 -11.90 8.65 0.51
C ILE A 72 -12.99 8.13 1.48
N GLU A 73 -14.16 7.71 0.97
CA GLU A 73 -15.27 7.14 1.75
C GLU A 73 -14.90 5.88 2.56
N HIS A 74 -13.75 5.24 2.29
CA HIS A 74 -13.24 4.11 3.07
C HIS A 74 -12.30 4.49 4.24
N LEU A 75 -12.00 5.79 4.40
CA LEU A 75 -11.25 6.34 5.53
C LEU A 75 -12.19 7.07 6.51
N THR A 76 -13.18 6.39 7.08
CA THR A 76 -13.80 6.90 8.31
C THR A 76 -12.82 6.73 9.47
N PRO A 77 -12.21 7.79 10.02
CA PRO A 77 -11.56 7.68 11.31
C PRO A 77 -12.61 7.25 12.36
N PRO A 78 -12.27 6.40 13.35
CA PRO A 78 -13.20 6.14 14.45
C PRO A 78 -13.55 7.48 15.10
N ALA A 79 -14.84 7.73 15.28
CA ALA A 79 -15.39 8.95 15.84
C ALA A 79 -14.69 9.31 17.16
N THR A 80 -13.70 10.18 17.09
CA THR A 80 -13.18 10.89 18.25
C THR A 80 -14.05 12.12 18.38
N GLY A 81 -15.08 12.04 19.21
CA GLY A 81 -15.77 13.21 19.71
C GLY A 81 -14.75 14.10 20.41
N HIS A 82 -14.31 15.14 19.71
CA HIS A 82 -13.47 16.19 20.26
C HIS A 82 -14.41 17.28 20.77
N ASP A 83 -14.89 17.12 22.01
CA ASP A 83 -15.45 18.23 22.76
C ASP A 83 -14.28 19.13 23.15
N HIS A 84 -14.12 20.22 22.41
CA HIS A 84 -13.12 21.25 22.68
C HIS A 84 -13.72 22.60 22.29
N ASP A 85 -14.76 22.99 23.03
CA ASP A 85 -15.17 24.39 23.10
C ASP A 85 -14.48 25.01 24.32
N HIS A 86 -13.32 25.61 24.07
CA HIS A 86 -12.68 26.53 25.00
C HIS A 86 -12.69 27.89 24.30
N ASP A 87 -13.78 28.63 24.45
CA ASP A 87 -13.81 30.07 24.19
C ASP A 87 -14.00 30.82 25.52
N LEU A 88 -12.86 31.26 26.04
CA LEU A 88 -12.80 32.39 26.97
C LEU A 88 -12.75 33.65 26.10
N ASP A 89 -13.73 34.55 26.24
CA ASP A 89 -13.55 35.99 26.50
C ASP A 89 -14.84 36.82 26.27
N GLY A 90 -15.13 37.76 27.18
CA GLY A 90 -15.74 39.05 26.76
C GLY A 90 -17.15 39.42 27.25
N GLN A 91 -17.20 40.06 28.44
CA GLN A 91 -17.93 41.32 28.74
C GLN A 91 -19.41 41.52 28.32
N GLY A 92 -20.26 41.75 29.33
CA GLY A 92 -21.61 42.33 29.18
C GLY A 92 -22.44 42.28 30.46
#